data_AF-A0A957FKU4-F1
#
_entry.id   AF-A0A957FKU4-F1
#
_cell.length_a   1.000
_cell.length_b   1.000
_cell.length_c   1.000
_cell.angle_alpha   90.00
_cell.angle_beta   90.00
_cell.angle_gamma   90.00
#
_symmetry.space_group_name_H-M   'P 1'
#
loop_
_entity.id
_entity.type
_entity.pdbx_description
1 polymer ?
#
loop_
_entity_poly.entity_id
_entity_poly.type
_entity_poly.pdbx_seq_one_letter_code
_entity_poly.pdbx_strand_id
1 'polypeptide(L)'
;MSSTLDIFLADMRTLLRSLGQNGGQISASVYDTAQGLRFAPPEDVKPALKWLATQQYIDGGWGNMAAPLARHVPTLASVLALHKYAPQFPEFKPNIQEGIDFLVQNAYQWQPPLPEEL
;
A
#
# COMPACT_ATOMS: atom_id res chain seq x y z
N MET A 1 3.64 -41.28 14.73
CA MET A 1 3.50 -39.88 15.17
C MET A 1 4.62 -39.01 14.57
N SER A 2 4.72 -38.96 13.24
CA SER A 2 5.59 -38.04 12.49
C SER A 2 4.94 -37.77 11.15
N SER A 3 4.10 -36.74 11.04
CA SER A 3 3.55 -36.32 9.74
C SER A 3 3.56 -34.81 9.59
N THR A 4 3.17 -34.06 10.62
CA THR A 4 3.15 -32.59 10.57
C THR A 4 4.55 -31.98 10.47
N LEU A 5 5.52 -32.48 11.24
CA LEU A 5 6.90 -31.98 11.18
C LEU A 5 7.54 -32.24 9.81
N ASP A 6 7.32 -33.43 9.25
CA ASP A 6 7.86 -33.81 7.94
C ASP A 6 7.25 -32.95 6.82
N ILE A 7 5.96 -32.62 6.93
CA ILE A 7 5.28 -31.68 6.02
C ILE A 7 5.93 -30.29 6.10
N PHE A 8 6.09 -29.71 7.30
CA PHE A 8 6.70 -28.39 7.42
C PHE A 8 8.16 -28.36 6.93
N LEU A 9 8.93 -29.42 7.15
CA LEU A 9 10.29 -29.52 6.62
C LEU A 9 10.31 -29.64 5.09
N ALA A 10 9.35 -30.35 4.50
CA ALA A 10 9.20 -30.42 3.04
C ALA A 10 8.81 -29.07 2.44
N ASP A 11 7.87 -28.36 3.07
CA ASP A 11 7.44 -27.02 2.64
C ASP A 11 8.58 -26.00 2.75
N MET A 12 9.31 -25.99 3.88
CA MET A 12 10.46 -25.11 4.06
C MET A 12 11.54 -25.38 3.02
N ARG A 13 11.87 -26.64 2.73
CA ARG A 13 12.84 -26.99 1.67
C ARG A 13 12.37 -26.52 0.29
N THR A 14 11.08 -26.57 0.04
CA THR A 14 10.48 -26.08 -1.21
C THR A 14 10.59 -24.56 -1.30
N LEU A 15 10.27 -23.83 -0.23
CA LEU A 15 10.40 -22.38 -0.15
C LEU A 15 11.86 -21.91 -0.30
N LEU A 16 12.81 -22.60 0.35
CA LEU A 16 14.23 -22.29 0.22
C LEU A 16 14.73 -22.46 -1.23
N ARG A 17 14.21 -23.45 -1.96
CA ARG A 17 14.54 -23.66 -3.37
C ARG A 17 13.94 -22.60 -4.29
N SER A 18 12.88 -21.91 -3.88
CA SER A 18 12.25 -20.85 -4.66
C SER A 18 12.79 -19.45 -4.37
N LEU A 19 13.71 -19.30 -3.40
CA LEU A 19 14.33 -18.01 -3.10
C LEU A 19 15.01 -17.40 -4.33
N GLY A 20 14.83 -16.08 -4.52
CA GLY A 20 15.42 -15.31 -5.61
C GLY A 20 14.80 -15.55 -6.99
N GLN A 21 13.88 -16.51 -7.14
CA GLN A 21 13.14 -16.70 -8.38
C GLN A 21 12.20 -15.50 -8.61
N ASN A 22 12.05 -15.08 -9.87
CA ASN A 22 11.17 -13.98 -10.28
C ASN A 22 11.43 -12.65 -9.56
N GLY A 23 12.67 -12.39 -9.12
CA GLY A 23 13.04 -11.17 -8.39
C GLY A 23 12.72 -11.23 -6.89
N GLY A 24 12.31 -12.39 -6.37
CA GLY A 24 11.92 -12.59 -4.99
C GLY A 24 10.41 -12.48 -4.77
N GLN A 25 9.98 -12.71 -3.53
CA GLN A 25 8.59 -12.55 -3.12
C GLN A 25 8.51 -11.39 -2.14
N ILE A 26 7.94 -10.29 -2.60
CA ILE A 26 7.56 -9.14 -1.78
C ILE A 26 6.11 -8.80 -2.10
N SER A 27 5.32 -8.46 -1.09
CA SER A 27 3.97 -7.95 -1.33
C SER A 27 4.04 -6.63 -2.08
N ALA A 28 3.01 -6.34 -2.87
CA ALA A 28 2.89 -5.05 -3.52
C ALA A 28 2.79 -3.94 -2.46
N SER A 29 3.60 -2.90 -2.62
CA SER A 29 3.62 -1.73 -1.74
C SER A 29 2.70 -0.64 -2.31
N VAL A 30 1.75 -0.17 -1.49
CA VAL A 30 0.87 0.95 -1.84
C VAL A 30 1.70 2.19 -2.18
N TYR A 31 2.70 2.48 -1.34
CA TYR A 31 3.55 3.65 -1.50
C TYR A 31 4.31 3.60 -2.83
N ASP A 32 5.01 2.49 -3.12
CA ASP A 32 5.81 2.37 -4.34
C ASP A 32 4.94 2.38 -5.60
N THR A 33 3.76 1.77 -5.54
CA THR A 33 2.79 1.82 -6.65
C THR A 33 2.33 3.25 -6.92
N ALA A 34 1.99 4.01 -5.89
CA ALA A 34 1.60 5.41 -6.02
C ALA A 34 2.75 6.28 -6.57
N GLN A 35 3.99 6.05 -6.13
CA GLN A 35 5.15 6.78 -6.67
C GLN A 35 5.47 6.39 -8.11
N GLY A 36 5.35 5.10 -8.48
CA GLY A 36 5.46 4.64 -9.86
C GLY A 36 4.46 5.35 -10.77
N LEU A 37 3.19 5.41 -10.38
CA LEU A 37 2.16 6.17 -11.10
C LEU A 37 2.49 7.66 -11.26
N ARG A 38 3.19 8.27 -10.28
CA ARG A 38 3.53 9.70 -10.31
C ARG A 38 4.75 9.99 -11.17
N PHE A 39 5.79 9.17 -11.09
CA PHE A 39 7.12 9.50 -11.62
C PHE A 39 7.56 8.63 -12.80
N ALA A 40 7.06 7.40 -12.92
CA ALA A 40 7.38 6.48 -14.00
C ALA A 40 6.14 5.67 -14.41
N PRO A 41 5.07 6.33 -14.87
CA PRO A 41 3.81 5.64 -15.14
C PRO A 41 3.97 4.64 -16.29
N PRO A 42 3.31 3.47 -16.22
CA PRO A 42 3.18 2.58 -17.37
C PRO A 42 2.31 3.25 -18.46
N GLU A 43 2.32 2.68 -19.67
CA GLU A 43 1.48 3.14 -20.78
C GLU A 43 -0.02 3.12 -20.42
N ASP A 44 -0.48 2.03 -19.78
CA ASP A 44 -1.83 1.95 -19.21
C ASP A 44 -1.79 2.05 -17.68
N VAL A 45 -2.18 3.22 -17.18
CA VAL A 45 -2.22 3.53 -15.74
C VAL A 45 -3.48 3.01 -15.04
N LYS A 46 -4.55 2.70 -15.78
CA LYS A 46 -5.88 2.45 -15.20
C LYS A 46 -5.92 1.22 -14.28
N PRO A 47 -5.26 0.08 -14.58
CA PRO A 47 -5.24 -1.07 -13.69
C PRO A 47 -4.58 -0.75 -12.34
N ALA A 48 -3.46 -0.02 -12.35
CA ALA A 48 -2.76 0.37 -11.14
C ALA A 48 -3.56 1.40 -10.32
N LEU A 49 -4.24 2.35 -10.97
CA LEU A 49 -5.15 3.28 -10.28
C LEU A 49 -6.33 2.55 -9.63
N LYS A 50 -6.94 1.59 -10.34
CA LYS A 50 -8.02 0.78 -9.78
C LYS A 50 -7.54 -0.05 -8.60
N TRP A 51 -6.39 -0.71 -8.73
CA TRP A 51 -5.80 -1.44 -7.61
C TRP A 51 -5.58 -0.50 -6.42
N LEU A 52 -4.99 0.67 -6.64
CA LEU A 52 -4.74 1.65 -5.59
C LEU A 52 -6.02 2.09 -4.88
N ALA A 53 -7.09 2.38 -5.62
CA ALA A 53 -8.41 2.71 -5.04
C ALA A 53 -8.98 1.54 -4.19
N THR A 54 -8.79 0.28 -4.61
CA THR A 54 -9.24 -0.89 -3.82
C THR A 54 -8.43 -1.14 -2.55
N GLN A 55 -7.24 -0.54 -2.40
CA GLN A 55 -6.44 -0.65 -1.18
C GLN A 55 -6.82 0.38 -0.10
N GLN A 56 -7.75 1.30 -0.39
CA GLN A 56 -8.21 2.27 0.60
C GLN A 56 -9.11 1.60 1.64
N TYR A 57 -8.89 1.91 2.91
CA TYR A 57 -9.75 1.46 3.99
C TYR A 57 -10.98 2.38 4.12
N ILE A 58 -11.99 1.90 4.86
CA ILE A 58 -13.25 2.62 5.08
C ILE A 58 -13.08 3.98 5.79
N ASP A 59 -11.96 4.18 6.51
CA ASP A 59 -11.62 5.44 7.16
C ASP A 59 -10.90 6.43 6.21
N GLY A 60 -10.73 6.07 4.94
CA GLY A 60 -10.08 6.87 3.92
C GLY A 60 -8.55 6.70 3.85
N GLY A 61 -7.91 6.01 4.79
CA GLY A 61 -6.46 5.83 4.80
C GLY A 61 -5.97 4.62 4.02
N TRP A 62 -4.68 4.61 3.66
CA TRP A 62 -3.97 3.48 3.05
C TRP A 62 -2.86 2.95 3.97
N GLY A 63 -2.40 1.72 3.71
CA GLY A 63 -1.28 1.10 4.42
C GLY A 63 -1.72 0.17 5.55
N ASN A 64 -0.81 -0.19 6.45
CA ASN A 64 -1.07 -1.21 7.46
C ASN A 64 -1.87 -0.66 8.65
N MET A 65 -3.07 -1.19 8.91
CA MET A 65 -3.89 -0.85 10.08
C MET A 65 -3.20 -1.09 11.42
N ALA A 66 -2.26 -2.04 11.49
CA ALA A 66 -1.49 -2.31 12.70
C ALA A 66 -0.39 -1.27 12.98
N ALA A 67 -0.12 -0.37 12.03
CA ALA A 67 0.88 0.70 12.17
C ALA A 67 0.27 2.06 11.77
N PRO A 68 -0.57 2.67 12.63
CA PRO A 68 -1.35 3.87 12.28
C PRO A 68 -0.52 5.05 11.77
N LEU A 69 0.65 5.31 12.37
CA LEU A 69 1.55 6.38 11.92
C LEU A 69 2.16 6.12 10.54
N ALA A 70 2.46 4.86 10.23
CA ALA A 70 3.01 4.47 8.93
C ALA A 70 1.97 4.59 7.80
N ARG A 71 0.68 4.83 8.09
CA ARG A 71 -0.38 5.00 7.09
C ARG A 71 -0.41 6.39 6.44
N HIS A 72 0.16 7.40 7.08
CA HIS A 72 0.10 8.78 6.59
C HIS A 72 0.84 8.97 5.27
N VAL A 73 2.06 8.44 5.17
CA VAL A 73 2.89 8.51 3.96
C VAL A 73 2.24 7.81 2.76
N PRO A 74 1.81 6.53 2.83
CA PRO A 74 1.12 5.89 1.71
C PRO A 74 -0.22 6.56 1.39
N THR A 75 -0.95 7.09 2.38
CA THR A 75 -2.19 7.84 2.12
C THR A 75 -1.92 9.09 1.29
N LEU A 76 -0.95 9.92 1.70
CA LEU A 76 -0.57 11.11 0.94
C LEU A 76 -0.09 10.75 -0.47
N ALA A 77 0.75 9.72 -0.60
CA ALA A 77 1.22 9.26 -1.91
C ALA A 77 0.05 8.84 -2.82
N SER A 78 -0.91 8.06 -2.29
CA SER A 78 -2.10 7.61 -3.00
C SER A 78 -2.98 8.78 -3.44
N VAL A 79 -3.27 9.72 -2.54
CA VAL A 79 -4.04 10.93 -2.85
C VAL A 79 -3.40 11.72 -3.99
N LEU A 80 -2.08 11.94 -3.93
CA LEU A 80 -1.35 12.65 -4.98
C LEU A 80 -1.35 11.91 -6.32
N ALA A 81 -1.24 10.57 -6.28
CA ALA A 81 -1.29 9.74 -7.48
C ALA A 81 -2.69 9.78 -8.13
N LEU A 82 -3.75 9.55 -7.36
CA LEU A 82 -5.13 9.60 -7.86
C LEU A 82 -5.48 11.00 -8.37
N HIS A 83 -5.09 12.05 -7.64
CA HIS A 83 -5.35 13.44 -8.03
C HIS A 83 -4.71 13.80 -9.38
N LYS A 84 -3.49 13.32 -9.66
CA LYS A 84 -2.81 13.53 -10.95
C LYS A 84 -3.67 13.07 -12.14
N TYR A 85 -4.42 11.99 -11.97
CA TYR A 85 -5.22 11.39 -13.04
C TYR A 85 -6.73 11.66 -12.93
N ALA A 86 -7.18 12.41 -11.91
CA ALA A 86 -8.58 12.74 -11.68
C ALA A 86 -9.29 13.44 -12.87
N PRO A 87 -8.62 14.25 -13.71
CA PRO A 87 -9.25 14.79 -14.92
C PRO A 87 -9.63 13.72 -15.95
N GLN A 88 -8.86 12.63 -16.04
CA GLN A 88 -9.07 11.53 -16.97
C GLN A 88 -9.99 10.44 -16.38
N PHE A 89 -9.89 10.22 -15.07
CA PHE A 89 -10.64 9.20 -14.34
C PHE A 89 -11.36 9.83 -13.14
N PRO A 90 -12.47 10.54 -13.37
CA PRO A 90 -13.21 11.23 -12.31
C PRO A 90 -13.84 10.27 -11.30
N GLU A 91 -13.95 8.97 -11.60
CA GLU A 91 -14.44 7.95 -10.67
C GLU A 91 -13.61 7.82 -9.38
N PHE A 92 -12.35 8.26 -9.38
CA PHE A 92 -11.47 8.23 -8.20
C PHE A 92 -11.57 9.47 -7.30
N LYS A 93 -12.40 10.46 -7.65
CA LYS A 93 -12.60 11.67 -6.83
C LYS A 93 -13.05 11.39 -5.39
N PRO A 94 -13.96 10.42 -5.12
CA PRO A 94 -14.33 10.08 -3.75
C PRO A 94 -13.13 9.60 -2.94
N ASN A 95 -12.31 8.70 -3.49
CA ASN A 95 -11.10 8.18 -2.83
C ASN A 95 -10.12 9.31 -2.47
N ILE A 96 -9.96 10.30 -3.35
CA ILE A 96 -9.13 11.48 -3.10
C ILE A 96 -9.66 12.27 -1.91
N GLN A 97 -10.96 12.56 -1.89
CA GLN A 97 -11.57 13.35 -0.82
C GLN A 97 -11.47 12.63 0.52
N GLU A 98 -11.82 11.34 0.56
CA GLU A 98 -11.73 10.52 1.78
C GLU A 98 -10.29 10.41 2.29
N GLY A 99 -9.31 10.32 1.40
CA GLY A 99 -7.90 10.32 1.77
C GLY A 99 -7.42 11.66 2.34
N ILE A 100 -7.92 12.78 1.81
CA ILE A 100 -7.68 14.12 2.38
C ILE A 100 -8.32 14.21 3.76
N ASP A 101 -9.57 13.77 3.91
CA ASP A 101 -10.29 13.79 5.17
C ASP A 101 -9.56 12.96 6.24
N PHE A 102 -9.06 11.76 5.88
CA PHE A 102 -8.21 10.96 6.76
C PHE A 102 -6.98 11.73 7.24
N LEU A 103 -6.24 12.37 6.33
CA LEU A 103 -5.01 13.12 6.68
C LEU A 103 -5.33 14.30 7.60
N VAL A 104 -6.41 15.04 7.32
CA VAL A 104 -6.83 16.18 8.15
C VAL A 104 -7.25 15.72 9.54
N GLN A 105 -8.07 14.66 9.64
CA GLN A 105 -8.55 14.13 10.91
C GLN A 105 -7.41 13.58 11.79
N ASN A 106 -6.34 13.06 11.17
CA ASN A 106 -5.22 12.46 11.89
C ASN A 106 -3.98 13.37 11.97
N ALA A 107 -4.05 14.61 11.50
CA ALA A 107 -2.91 15.54 11.48
C ALA A 107 -2.33 15.84 12.87
N TYR A 108 -3.13 15.70 13.94
CA TYR A 108 -2.67 15.86 15.33
C TYR A 108 -1.56 14.87 15.70
N GLN A 109 -1.47 13.73 15.02
CA GLN A 109 -0.45 12.70 15.26
C GLN A 109 0.95 13.10 14.78
N TRP A 110 1.08 14.19 14.02
CA TRP A 110 2.39 14.70 13.57
C TRP A 110 3.04 15.64 14.58
N GLN A 111 2.36 15.95 15.68
CA GLN A 111 2.87 16.83 16.72
C GLN A 111 3.84 16.07 17.65
N PRO A 112 4.96 16.70 18.06
CA PRO A 112 5.85 16.11 19.06
C PRO A 112 5.16 15.89 20.42
N PRO A 113 5.61 14.90 21.21
CA PRO A 113 6.62 13.90 20.86
C PRO A 113 6.05 12.84 19.92
N LEU A 114 6.79 12.54 18.85
CA LEU A 114 6.44 11.40 17.99
C LEU A 114 6.79 10.10 18.72
N PRO A 115 5.97 9.04 18.59
CA PRO A 115 6.31 7.71 19.10
C PRO A 115 7.67 7.24 18.57
N GLU A 116 8.44 6.55 19.41
CA GLU A 116 9.77 6.02 19.05
C GLU A 116 9.69 4.90 17.98
N GLU A 117 8.52 4.27 17.83
CA GLU A 117 8.27 3.22 16.85
C GLU A 117 7.60 3.81 15.59
N LEU A 118 8.40 4.01 14.53
CA LEU A 118 7.95 4.26 13.15
C LEU A 118 8.21 3.02 12.28
#